data_AF-A0A1Q7HBU8-F1
#
_entry.id   AF-A0A1Q7HBU8-F1
#
_cell.length_a   1.000
_cell.length_b   1.000
_cell.length_c   1.000
_cell.angle_alpha   90.00
_cell.angle_beta   90.00
_cell.angle_gamma   90.00
#
_symmetry.space_group_name_H-M   'P 1'
#
loop_
_entity.id
_entity.type
_entity.pdbx_description
1 polymer ?
#
loop_
_entity_poly.entity_id
_entity_poly.type
_entity_poly.pdbx_seq_one_letter_code
_entity_poly.pdbx_strand_id
1 'polypeptide(L)'
;MKKLLLVTAAFAAAVAVFVVLTIQPRRLMLAATSDGTIPGVIHIHTNRSDGLSAPDDIAAAAARAGLKFIVFTDHGDATRRPDPPAYRSGVLCLDGVEISTTGGHYIALDMPPAPYPLGGEPRDVVEDVHRLGGFGVVAHPDSPKLELRWREWAAPFDAIEILNPDSSWRAWAQQSGWRPKLKLFEALVDYPFRPAETIAGLLHEALDLPMRMAALTQRRRLVSLAGADAHAKLALPNADPGDSRFALPLPGYESAFRVLSTHVRLERALSGNAADDGGVVLRAIRAGHLYIAIDGLATPPSLELTASNASGTAAGGDELAAGSPVTLRVRTNAPRPFTTSIWDGVKLVSGEHHEQEFSVTLADTPAVYWVGIRSTGRTPELTWARSNPIYVRGLAPVTRPFTRPPVRTNQPMFDGTSAAEWRVEQDSTSVAAVELAPVFGGPELRFRYGLSGQITPPPFAALVFDTPGGIAPNDRLAFTIRAERPMRMSVQLRAPREGGEAERWQRSVYISPTSEERIVYFDEVSPIGATQTLKSALNLVRSILFVVDPVNTRRESSGRIWIKRAALQR
;
A
#
# COMPACT_ATOMS: atom_id res chain seq x y z
N MET A 1 -37.19 -40.36 18.94
CA MET A 1 -37.63 -39.39 17.91
C MET A 1 -38.29 -38.13 18.47
N LYS A 2 -39.40 -38.18 19.26
CA LYS A 2 -40.07 -36.97 19.78
C LYS A 2 -39.19 -36.03 20.61
N LYS A 3 -38.34 -36.56 21.52
CA LYS A 3 -37.39 -35.75 22.31
C LYS A 3 -36.34 -35.05 21.43
N LEU A 4 -35.82 -35.74 20.41
CA LEU A 4 -34.85 -35.16 19.47
C LEU A 4 -35.50 -34.03 18.66
N LEU A 5 -36.73 -34.24 18.16
CA LEU A 5 -37.49 -33.22 17.44
C LEU A 5 -37.77 -31.97 18.31
N LEU A 6 -38.13 -32.16 19.58
CA LEU A 6 -38.34 -31.03 20.51
C LEU A 6 -37.05 -30.26 20.80
N VAL A 7 -35.92 -30.94 20.99
CA VAL A 7 -34.61 -30.30 21.20
C VAL A 7 -34.18 -29.54 19.95
N THR A 8 -34.32 -30.12 18.76
CA THR A 8 -34.01 -29.45 17.50
C THR A 8 -34.90 -28.22 17.28
N ALA A 9 -36.20 -28.32 17.56
CA ALA A 9 -37.13 -27.19 17.45
C ALA A 9 -36.82 -26.07 18.44
N ALA A 10 -36.51 -26.40 19.69
CA ALA A 10 -36.10 -25.43 20.71
C ALA A 10 -34.80 -24.73 20.33
N PHE A 11 -33.82 -25.49 19.81
CA PHE A 11 -32.56 -24.92 19.32
C PHE A 11 -32.78 -23.99 18.12
N ALA A 12 -33.59 -24.40 17.14
CA ALA A 12 -33.93 -23.55 16.00
C ALA A 12 -34.64 -22.26 16.42
N ALA A 13 -35.57 -22.33 17.37
CA ALA A 13 -36.23 -21.15 17.93
C ALA A 13 -35.25 -20.24 18.67
N ALA A 14 -34.31 -20.80 19.44
CA ALA A 14 -33.28 -20.01 20.13
C ALA A 14 -32.36 -19.29 19.13
N VAL A 15 -31.93 -19.97 18.05
CA VAL A 15 -31.14 -19.35 16.98
C VAL A 15 -31.95 -18.24 16.28
N ALA A 16 -33.24 -18.48 15.99
CA ALA A 16 -34.10 -17.47 15.37
C ALA A 16 -34.25 -16.23 16.25
N VAL A 17 -34.49 -16.41 17.56
CA VAL A 17 -34.55 -15.30 18.52
C VAL A 17 -33.20 -14.58 18.60
N PHE A 18 -32.09 -15.31 18.66
CA PHE A 18 -30.75 -14.73 18.69
C PHE A 18 -30.50 -13.85 17.46
N VAL A 19 -30.73 -14.36 16.24
CA VAL A 19 -30.60 -13.60 14.99
C VAL A 19 -31.49 -12.35 15.01
N VAL A 20 -32.76 -12.46 15.43
CA VAL A 20 -33.66 -11.29 15.51
C VAL A 20 -33.11 -10.19 16.44
N LEU A 21 -32.39 -10.56 17.49
CA LEU A 21 -31.81 -9.62 18.45
C LEU A 21 -30.48 -9.02 18.00
N THR A 22 -29.70 -9.72 17.17
CA THR A 22 -28.31 -9.33 16.83
C THR A 22 -28.14 -8.78 15.42
N ILE A 23 -29.04 -9.16 14.51
CA ILE A 23 -28.92 -8.89 13.08
C ILE A 23 -28.78 -7.40 12.77
N GLN A 24 -27.74 -7.06 11.99
CA GLN A 24 -27.45 -5.68 11.61
C GLN A 24 -28.63 -5.05 10.86
N PRO A 25 -29.00 -3.77 11.13
CA PRO A 25 -30.11 -3.11 10.44
C PRO A 25 -29.97 -3.19 8.92
N ARG A 26 -31.07 -3.41 8.19
CA ARG A 26 -31.03 -3.41 6.73
C ARG A 26 -30.44 -2.10 6.20
N ARG A 27 -29.62 -2.20 5.15
CA ARG A 27 -29.15 -1.02 4.44
C ARG A 27 -30.33 -0.22 3.89
N LEU A 28 -30.18 1.11 3.89
CA LEU A 28 -31.19 2.00 3.33
C LEU A 28 -31.09 2.01 1.81
N MET A 29 -32.24 1.96 1.15
CA MET A 29 -32.32 2.10 -0.30
C MET A 29 -32.66 3.55 -0.63
N LEU A 30 -31.73 4.24 -1.28
CA LEU A 30 -31.84 5.65 -1.63
C LEU A 30 -32.34 5.81 -3.06
N ALA A 31 -32.92 6.97 -3.35
CA ALA A 31 -33.22 7.34 -4.73
C ALA A 31 -31.92 7.48 -5.52
N ALA A 32 -31.87 6.85 -6.70
CA ALA A 32 -30.75 6.99 -7.60
C ALA A 32 -30.62 8.45 -8.03
N THR A 33 -29.45 9.03 -7.78
CA THR A 33 -29.07 10.37 -8.20
C THR A 33 -27.77 10.24 -8.98
N SER A 34 -27.61 11.03 -10.04
CA SER A 34 -26.36 11.03 -10.81
C SER A 34 -25.49 12.17 -10.32
N ASP A 35 -24.31 11.83 -9.82
CA ASP A 35 -23.22 12.76 -9.50
C ASP A 35 -22.03 12.65 -10.47
N GLY A 36 -22.28 12.00 -11.61
CA GLY A 36 -21.26 11.77 -12.65
C GLY A 36 -20.19 10.74 -12.26
N THR A 37 -20.36 9.99 -11.16
CA THR A 37 -19.42 8.94 -10.75
C THR A 37 -19.85 7.55 -11.23
N ILE A 38 -18.89 6.64 -11.30
CA ILE A 38 -19.14 5.20 -11.47
C ILE A 38 -18.61 4.42 -10.25
N PRO A 39 -19.35 3.43 -9.73
CA PRO A 39 -18.90 2.62 -8.60
C PRO A 39 -17.90 1.54 -9.06
N GLY A 40 -16.88 1.30 -8.25
CA GLY A 40 -16.00 0.15 -8.39
C GLY A 40 -15.34 -0.25 -7.09
N VAL A 41 -14.55 -1.33 -7.13
CA VAL A 41 -13.79 -1.84 -5.99
C VAL A 41 -12.34 -2.07 -6.40
N ILE A 42 -11.44 -1.69 -5.51
CA ILE A 42 -10.00 -1.87 -5.67
C ILE A 42 -9.54 -2.89 -4.61
N HIS A 43 -8.36 -3.48 -4.79
CA HIS A 43 -7.74 -4.43 -3.86
C HIS A 43 -8.51 -5.77 -3.82
N ILE A 44 -8.30 -6.59 -4.83
CA ILE A 44 -9.03 -7.85 -5.04
C ILE A 44 -8.05 -8.93 -5.47
N HIS A 45 -8.12 -10.08 -4.80
CA HIS A 45 -7.25 -11.22 -5.05
C HIS A 45 -8.00 -12.29 -5.83
N THR A 46 -7.34 -12.88 -6.80
CA THR A 46 -7.86 -13.96 -7.65
C THR A 46 -7.17 -15.28 -7.26
N ASN A 47 -7.57 -16.37 -7.92
CA ASN A 47 -6.88 -17.65 -7.79
C ASN A 47 -5.47 -17.71 -8.39
N ARG A 48 -4.93 -16.57 -8.87
CA ARG A 48 -3.55 -16.43 -9.31
C ARG A 48 -2.59 -16.18 -8.14
N SER A 49 -3.06 -15.60 -7.03
CA SER A 49 -2.36 -15.62 -5.75
C SER A 49 -3.09 -16.50 -4.73
N ASP A 50 -3.99 -15.91 -3.96
CA ASP A 50 -4.55 -16.49 -2.73
C ASP A 50 -6.05 -16.24 -2.56
N GLY A 51 -6.69 -15.63 -3.56
CA GLY A 51 -8.14 -15.63 -3.72
C GLY A 51 -8.66 -17.00 -4.18
N LEU A 52 -9.95 -17.26 -3.99
CA LEU A 52 -10.54 -18.57 -4.34
C LEU A 52 -11.05 -18.68 -5.78
N SER A 53 -11.29 -17.57 -6.48
CA SER A 53 -12.02 -17.57 -7.76
C SER A 53 -11.23 -17.00 -8.93
N ALA A 54 -11.57 -17.44 -10.14
CA ALA A 54 -10.99 -16.91 -11.36
C ALA A 54 -11.50 -15.47 -11.65
N PRO A 55 -10.76 -14.67 -12.44
CA PRO A 55 -11.16 -13.31 -12.78
C PRO A 55 -12.59 -13.17 -13.33
N ASP A 56 -13.06 -14.12 -14.14
CA ASP A 56 -14.41 -14.06 -14.76
C ASP A 56 -15.54 -14.24 -13.73
N ASP A 57 -15.35 -15.13 -12.75
CA ASP A 57 -16.33 -15.35 -11.66
C ASP A 57 -16.42 -14.13 -10.76
N ILE A 58 -15.26 -13.52 -10.47
CA ILE A 58 -15.17 -12.30 -9.66
C ILE A 58 -15.85 -11.14 -10.40
N ALA A 59 -15.60 -10.98 -11.70
CA ALA A 59 -16.25 -9.96 -12.51
C ALA A 59 -17.78 -10.16 -12.58
N ALA A 60 -18.25 -11.41 -12.66
CA ALA A 60 -19.68 -11.71 -12.58
C ALA A 60 -20.28 -11.34 -11.20
N ALA A 61 -19.55 -11.55 -10.10
CA ALA A 61 -19.95 -11.10 -8.77
C ALA A 61 -20.01 -9.57 -8.67
N ALA A 62 -19.03 -8.87 -9.26
CA ALA A 62 -19.01 -7.42 -9.34
C ALA A 62 -20.21 -6.87 -10.13
N ALA A 63 -20.55 -7.51 -11.25
CA ALA A 63 -21.72 -7.14 -12.05
C ALA A 63 -23.03 -7.25 -11.27
N ARG A 64 -23.22 -8.35 -10.51
CA ARG A 64 -24.39 -8.55 -9.63
C ARG A 64 -24.42 -7.57 -8.45
N ALA A 65 -23.27 -7.08 -8.01
CA ALA A 65 -23.16 -6.02 -7.02
C ALA A 65 -23.41 -4.61 -7.61
N GLY A 66 -23.53 -4.47 -8.94
CA GLY A 66 -23.78 -3.20 -9.62
C GLY A 66 -22.52 -2.36 -9.89
N LEU A 67 -21.32 -2.92 -9.69
CA LEU A 67 -20.06 -2.25 -9.96
C LEU A 67 -19.84 -2.08 -11.48
N LYS A 68 -19.09 -1.03 -11.85
CA LYS A 68 -18.72 -0.72 -13.24
C LYS A 68 -17.26 -1.00 -13.54
N PHE A 69 -16.42 -1.01 -12.51
CA PHE A 69 -15.03 -1.45 -12.65
C PHE A 69 -14.56 -2.21 -11.40
N ILE A 70 -13.54 -3.04 -11.58
CA ILE A 70 -12.80 -3.68 -10.49
C ILE A 70 -11.30 -3.68 -10.80
N VAL A 71 -10.47 -3.70 -9.75
CA VAL A 71 -9.01 -3.77 -9.89
C VAL A 71 -8.48 -4.99 -9.15
N PHE A 72 -7.92 -5.94 -9.91
CA PHE A 72 -7.20 -7.08 -9.36
C PHE A 72 -5.81 -6.65 -8.89
N THR A 73 -5.36 -7.19 -7.77
CA THR A 73 -4.09 -6.85 -7.12
C THR A 73 -3.45 -8.10 -6.52
N ASP A 74 -3.43 -9.20 -7.27
CA ASP A 74 -2.80 -10.46 -6.84
C ASP A 74 -1.38 -10.21 -6.31
N HIS A 75 -0.98 -10.98 -5.28
CA HIS A 75 0.36 -10.89 -4.72
C HIS A 75 1.44 -11.18 -5.76
N GLY A 76 2.50 -10.37 -5.80
CA GLY A 76 3.62 -10.58 -6.70
C GLY A 76 4.75 -9.57 -6.55
N ASP A 77 5.78 -9.74 -7.38
CA ASP A 77 7.00 -8.93 -7.40
C ASP A 77 7.01 -7.87 -8.53
N ALA A 78 5.84 -7.63 -9.12
CA ALA A 78 5.61 -6.76 -10.28
C ALA A 78 6.34 -7.13 -11.59
N THR A 79 7.02 -8.27 -11.68
CA THR A 79 7.70 -8.67 -12.93
C THR A 79 6.77 -9.30 -13.97
N ARG A 80 5.59 -9.77 -13.53
CA ARG A 80 4.51 -10.24 -14.39
C ARG A 80 3.99 -9.09 -15.24
N ARG A 81 3.78 -9.33 -16.54
CA ARG A 81 3.08 -8.38 -17.41
C ARG A 81 1.62 -8.26 -16.94
N PRO A 82 1.12 -7.05 -16.63
CA PRO A 82 -0.29 -6.86 -16.33
C PRO A 82 -1.18 -7.27 -17.50
N ASP A 83 -2.31 -7.88 -17.21
CA ASP A 83 -3.36 -8.14 -18.19
C ASP A 83 -3.87 -6.80 -18.73
N PRO A 84 -4.09 -6.66 -20.06
CA PRO A 84 -4.68 -5.45 -20.59
C PRO A 84 -6.10 -5.26 -20.02
N PRO A 85 -6.58 -4.01 -19.86
CA PRO A 85 -7.96 -3.74 -19.48
C PRO A 85 -8.95 -4.53 -20.34
N ALA A 86 -9.93 -5.16 -19.70
CA ALA A 86 -10.92 -5.98 -20.40
C ALA A 86 -12.30 -5.86 -19.74
N TYR A 87 -13.36 -5.84 -20.55
CA TYR A 87 -14.71 -6.02 -20.02
C TYR A 87 -14.99 -7.50 -19.80
N ARG A 88 -15.30 -7.87 -18.56
CA ARG A 88 -15.73 -9.23 -18.16
C ARG A 88 -17.09 -9.11 -17.50
N SER A 89 -18.09 -9.84 -17.99
CA SER A 89 -19.49 -9.72 -17.51
C SER A 89 -20.02 -8.28 -17.46
N GLY A 90 -19.59 -7.41 -18.39
CA GLY A 90 -19.98 -6.00 -18.44
C GLY A 90 -19.29 -5.08 -17.43
N VAL A 91 -18.31 -5.57 -16.67
CA VAL A 91 -17.49 -4.80 -15.71
C VAL A 91 -16.10 -4.59 -16.30
N LEU A 92 -15.58 -3.36 -16.23
CA LEU A 92 -14.22 -3.07 -16.64
C LEU A 92 -13.23 -3.63 -15.60
N CYS A 93 -12.46 -4.64 -15.98
CA CYS A 93 -11.43 -5.22 -15.13
C CYS A 93 -10.07 -4.62 -15.46
N LEU A 94 -9.41 -4.12 -14.41
CA LEU A 94 -8.04 -3.59 -14.45
C LEU A 94 -7.13 -4.50 -13.63
N ASP A 95 -5.84 -4.48 -13.95
CA ASP A 95 -4.84 -5.35 -13.33
C ASP A 95 -3.71 -4.52 -12.71
N GLY A 96 -3.35 -4.89 -11.49
CA GLY A 96 -2.26 -4.34 -10.70
C GLY A 96 -1.56 -5.45 -9.92
N VAL A 97 -0.77 -5.08 -8.93
CA VAL A 97 -0.03 -6.05 -8.10
C VAL A 97 0.08 -5.53 -6.67
N GLU A 98 -0.12 -6.40 -5.68
CA GLU A 98 0.23 -6.12 -4.30
C GLU A 98 1.61 -6.72 -3.98
N ILE A 99 2.55 -5.85 -3.62
CA ILE A 99 3.96 -6.17 -3.35
C ILE A 99 4.16 -6.26 -1.84
N SER A 100 4.64 -7.40 -1.37
CA SER A 100 5.05 -7.56 0.03
C SER A 100 6.42 -6.93 0.27
N THR A 101 6.49 -5.99 1.22
CA THR A 101 7.73 -5.34 1.64
C THR A 101 8.10 -5.79 3.06
N THR A 102 9.28 -5.41 3.56
CA THR A 102 9.68 -5.68 4.95
C THR A 102 8.94 -4.82 5.99
N GLY A 103 8.12 -3.87 5.55
CA GLY A 103 7.41 -2.91 6.41
C GLY A 103 5.99 -2.60 5.94
N GLY A 104 5.28 -3.62 5.45
CA GLY A 104 3.88 -3.57 5.02
C GLY A 104 3.68 -3.97 3.55
N HIS A 105 2.44 -3.92 3.07
CA HIS A 105 2.14 -4.18 1.66
C HIS A 105 1.94 -2.88 0.86
N TYR A 106 2.26 -2.96 -0.43
CA TYR A 106 2.19 -1.83 -1.34
C TYR A 106 1.59 -2.25 -2.69
N ILE A 107 0.49 -1.62 -3.08
CA ILE A 107 -0.15 -1.90 -4.37
C ILE A 107 0.45 -0.98 -5.43
N ALA A 108 0.84 -1.54 -6.57
CA ALA A 108 1.23 -0.78 -7.76
C ALA A 108 0.17 -0.92 -8.85
N LEU A 109 -0.36 0.22 -9.31
CA LEU A 109 -1.30 0.35 -10.41
C LEU A 109 -0.66 1.08 -11.59
N ASP A 110 -1.21 0.91 -12.80
CA ASP A 110 -0.83 1.69 -13.99
C ASP A 110 0.68 1.71 -14.25
N MET A 111 1.30 0.52 -14.17
CA MET A 111 2.75 0.35 -14.21
C MET A 111 3.13 -0.73 -15.24
N PRO A 112 4.18 -0.54 -16.06
CA PRO A 112 4.74 -1.61 -16.87
C PRO A 112 5.35 -2.72 -15.99
N PRO A 113 5.60 -3.93 -16.54
CA PRO A 113 6.29 -4.97 -15.79
C PRO A 113 7.68 -4.49 -15.33
N ALA A 114 8.00 -4.76 -14.07
CA ALA A 114 9.29 -4.41 -13.50
C ALA A 114 10.42 -5.23 -14.15
N PRO A 115 11.58 -4.61 -14.43
CA PRO A 115 12.72 -5.32 -15.02
C PRO A 115 13.39 -6.32 -14.06
N TYR A 116 13.10 -6.22 -12.77
CA TYR A 116 13.56 -7.10 -11.70
C TYR A 116 12.49 -7.20 -10.59
N PRO A 117 12.55 -8.22 -9.72
CA PRO A 117 11.61 -8.38 -8.61
C PRO A 117 11.59 -7.17 -7.67
N LEU A 118 10.41 -6.59 -7.45
CA LEU A 118 10.23 -5.55 -6.44
C LEU A 118 9.93 -6.20 -5.08
N GLY A 119 10.61 -5.72 -4.05
CA GLY A 119 10.55 -6.24 -2.70
C GLY A 119 11.65 -5.62 -1.83
N GLY A 120 11.68 -5.98 -0.55
CA GLY A 120 12.66 -5.44 0.40
C GLY A 120 12.10 -4.23 1.17
N GLU A 121 12.91 -3.20 1.38
CA GLU A 121 12.52 -2.02 2.17
C GLU A 121 11.34 -1.28 1.49
N PRO A 122 10.30 -0.85 2.23
CA PRO A 122 9.14 -0.20 1.61
C PRO A 122 9.50 1.07 0.83
N ARG A 123 10.43 1.88 1.35
CA ARG A 123 10.96 3.08 0.68
C ARG A 123 11.41 2.78 -0.75
N ASP A 124 12.14 1.69 -0.92
CA ASP A 124 12.76 1.29 -2.17
C ASP A 124 11.73 0.81 -3.18
N VAL A 125 10.68 0.13 -2.71
CA VAL A 125 9.54 -0.27 -3.54
C VAL A 125 8.74 0.96 -3.99
N VAL A 126 8.50 1.94 -3.10
CA VAL A 126 7.86 3.22 -3.50
C VAL A 126 8.68 3.94 -4.56
N GLU A 127 10.00 4.06 -4.37
CA GLU A 127 10.91 4.65 -5.34
C GLU A 127 10.83 3.94 -6.71
N ASP A 128 10.82 2.61 -6.72
CA ASP A 128 10.78 1.82 -7.94
C ASP A 128 9.45 1.94 -8.69
N VAL A 129 8.33 1.93 -7.97
CA VAL A 129 7.00 2.13 -8.57
C VAL A 129 6.93 3.50 -9.23
N HIS A 130 7.41 4.56 -8.55
CA HIS A 130 7.48 5.90 -9.12
C HIS A 130 8.41 6.00 -10.32
N ARG A 131 9.61 5.40 -10.24
CA ARG A 131 10.59 5.38 -11.34
C ARG A 131 10.04 4.67 -12.58
N LEU A 132 9.15 3.70 -12.40
CA LEU A 132 8.46 2.98 -13.47
C LEU A 132 7.17 3.67 -13.95
N GLY A 133 6.80 4.82 -13.39
CA GLY A 133 5.60 5.58 -13.76
C GLY A 133 4.30 5.07 -13.13
N GLY A 134 4.38 4.10 -12.23
CA GLY A 134 3.23 3.53 -11.53
C GLY A 134 2.55 4.51 -10.58
N PHE A 135 1.39 4.10 -10.08
CA PHE A 135 0.66 4.75 -9.00
C PHE A 135 0.62 3.81 -7.81
N GLY A 136 1.20 4.24 -6.70
CA GLY A 136 1.44 3.37 -5.57
C GLY A 136 0.56 3.66 -4.36
N VAL A 137 -0.09 2.63 -3.84
CA VAL A 137 -1.06 2.68 -2.75
C VAL A 137 -0.54 1.91 -1.55
N VAL A 138 -0.52 2.55 -0.37
CA VAL A 138 -0.30 1.83 0.89
C VAL A 138 -1.55 1.00 1.21
N ALA A 139 -1.37 -0.32 1.25
CA ALA A 139 -2.42 -1.29 1.57
C ALA A 139 -2.54 -1.46 3.09
N HIS A 140 -3.79 -1.60 3.58
CA HIS A 140 -4.16 -1.88 4.99
C HIS A 140 -3.16 -1.35 6.04
N PRO A 141 -2.90 -0.02 6.05
CA PRO A 141 -1.78 0.59 6.79
C PRO A 141 -1.85 0.35 8.30
N ASP A 142 -3.04 0.11 8.82
CA ASP A 142 -3.37 -0.08 10.23
C ASP A 142 -3.52 -1.55 10.62
N SER A 143 -3.15 -2.48 9.74
CA SER A 143 -3.32 -3.92 9.97
C SER A 143 -2.84 -4.33 11.37
N PRO A 144 -3.65 -5.11 12.11
CA PRO A 144 -3.24 -5.64 13.42
C PRO A 144 -2.07 -6.62 13.33
N LYS A 145 -1.77 -7.14 12.14
CA LYS A 145 -0.59 -7.97 11.85
C LYS A 145 0.63 -7.10 11.60
N LEU A 146 1.70 -7.32 12.35
CA LEU A 146 2.90 -6.48 12.31
C LEU A 146 3.62 -6.52 10.96
N GLU A 147 3.55 -7.66 10.28
CA GLU A 147 4.11 -7.93 8.95
C GLU A 147 3.35 -7.22 7.82
N LEU A 148 2.05 -6.99 7.99
CA LEU A 148 1.20 -6.29 7.02
C LEU A 148 1.16 -4.78 7.24
N ARG A 149 1.31 -4.35 8.50
CA ARG A 149 1.21 -2.95 8.91
C ARG A 149 2.27 -2.07 8.24
N TRP A 150 1.84 -0.96 7.65
CA TRP A 150 2.73 0.02 7.04
C TRP A 150 3.60 0.76 8.07
N ARG A 151 4.91 0.84 7.79
CA ARG A 151 5.90 1.47 8.68
C ARG A 151 6.61 2.67 8.08
N GLU A 152 6.69 2.78 6.76
CA GLU A 152 7.51 3.78 6.07
C GLU A 152 6.70 5.03 5.69
N TRP A 153 6.33 5.82 6.69
CA TRP A 153 5.47 7.00 6.50
C TRP A 153 6.18 8.19 5.83
N ALA A 154 7.51 8.19 5.77
CA ALA A 154 8.28 9.22 5.08
C ALA A 154 8.37 8.99 3.56
N ALA A 155 8.09 7.77 3.09
CA ALA A 155 8.14 7.47 1.66
C ALA A 155 7.06 8.23 0.88
N PRO A 156 7.37 8.66 -0.36
CA PRO A 156 6.50 9.52 -1.14
C PRO A 156 5.35 8.77 -1.85
N PHE A 157 4.64 7.84 -1.21
CA PHE A 157 3.50 7.11 -1.82
C PHE A 157 2.31 7.98 -2.28
N ASP A 158 1.55 7.57 -3.30
CA ASP A 158 0.52 8.40 -3.93
C ASP A 158 -0.86 8.31 -3.28
N ALA A 159 -1.18 7.13 -2.72
CA ALA A 159 -2.46 6.85 -2.12
C ALA A 159 -2.38 5.96 -0.88
N ILE A 160 -3.46 5.91 -0.14
CA ILE A 160 -3.60 5.09 1.06
C ILE A 160 -4.99 4.49 1.15
N GLU A 161 -5.05 3.22 1.52
CA GLU A 161 -6.29 2.54 1.89
C GLU A 161 -6.71 2.99 3.29
N ILE A 162 -7.84 3.68 3.41
CA ILE A 162 -8.33 4.20 4.70
C ILE A 162 -9.36 3.30 5.37
N LEU A 163 -9.89 2.34 4.61
CA LEU A 163 -10.88 1.39 5.05
C LEU A 163 -10.59 0.04 4.40
N ASN A 164 -10.43 -0.97 5.24
CA ASN A 164 -10.13 -2.34 4.83
C ASN A 164 -10.92 -3.32 5.72
N PRO A 165 -11.85 -4.11 5.15
CA PRO A 165 -12.64 -5.07 5.93
C PRO A 165 -11.81 -6.16 6.62
N ASP A 166 -10.73 -6.65 6.00
CA ASP A 166 -9.86 -7.68 6.59
C ASP A 166 -9.17 -7.19 7.88
N SER A 167 -8.59 -5.99 7.82
CA SER A 167 -7.98 -5.32 8.98
C SER A 167 -9.00 -5.06 10.08
N SER A 168 -10.23 -4.64 9.70
CA SER A 168 -11.31 -4.35 10.65
C SER A 168 -11.71 -5.56 11.49
N TRP A 169 -11.99 -6.72 10.86
CA TRP A 169 -12.39 -7.91 11.64
C TRP A 169 -11.23 -8.48 12.45
N ARG A 170 -9.98 -8.41 11.94
CA ARG A 170 -8.79 -8.81 12.71
C ARG A 170 -8.60 -7.93 13.94
N ALA A 171 -8.92 -6.64 13.85
CA ALA A 171 -8.85 -5.73 14.98
C ALA A 171 -9.81 -6.17 16.08
N TRP A 172 -11.04 -6.58 15.73
CA TRP A 172 -11.97 -7.21 16.68
C TRP A 172 -11.42 -8.51 17.26
N ALA A 173 -10.79 -9.36 16.45
CA ALA A 173 -10.26 -10.65 16.90
C ALA A 173 -9.07 -10.52 17.89
N GLN A 174 -8.27 -9.46 17.76
CA GLN A 174 -7.14 -9.19 18.67
C GLN A 174 -7.55 -8.48 19.97
N GLN A 175 -8.76 -7.91 20.05
CA GLN A 175 -9.22 -7.25 21.27
C GLN A 175 -9.44 -8.25 22.41
N SER A 176 -8.93 -7.91 23.58
CA SER A 176 -9.12 -8.70 24.82
C SER A 176 -10.55 -8.60 25.34
N GLY A 177 -11.01 -9.68 25.98
CA GLY A 177 -12.33 -9.75 26.62
C GLY A 177 -13.38 -10.55 25.84
N TRP A 178 -14.57 -10.70 26.42
CA TRP A 178 -15.63 -11.54 25.87
C TRP A 178 -16.55 -10.80 24.88
N ARG A 179 -16.68 -9.47 24.98
CA ARG A 179 -17.56 -8.67 24.10
C ARG A 179 -17.12 -8.69 22.62
N PRO A 180 -15.83 -8.48 22.26
CA PRO A 180 -15.37 -8.60 20.88
C PRO A 180 -15.61 -10.00 20.29
N LYS A 181 -15.38 -11.04 21.10
CA LYS A 181 -15.62 -12.43 20.72
C LYS A 181 -17.10 -12.72 20.48
N LEU A 182 -17.98 -12.20 21.35
CA LEU A 182 -19.42 -12.27 21.14
C LEU A 182 -19.82 -11.55 19.84
N LYS A 183 -19.26 -10.36 19.58
CA LYS A 183 -19.56 -9.61 18.35
C LYS A 183 -19.17 -10.37 17.07
N LEU A 184 -18.02 -11.04 17.08
CA LEU A 184 -17.60 -11.90 15.97
C LEU A 184 -18.50 -13.14 15.82
N PHE A 185 -18.95 -13.72 16.94
CA PHE A 185 -19.90 -14.82 16.92
C PHE A 185 -21.28 -14.40 16.37
N GLU A 186 -21.80 -13.25 16.80
CA GLU A 186 -23.00 -12.62 16.24
C GLU A 186 -22.86 -12.45 14.73
N ALA A 187 -21.74 -11.87 14.28
CA ALA A 187 -21.49 -11.68 12.86
C ALA A 187 -21.45 -13.02 12.08
N LEU A 188 -20.85 -14.07 12.62
CA LEU A 188 -20.85 -15.39 11.99
C LEU A 188 -22.27 -15.95 11.83
N VAL A 189 -23.13 -15.76 12.83
CA VAL A 189 -24.53 -16.22 12.83
C VAL A 189 -25.40 -15.36 11.89
N ASP A 190 -25.17 -14.05 11.84
CA ASP A 190 -25.98 -13.10 11.06
C ASP A 190 -25.58 -13.02 9.58
N TYR A 191 -24.34 -13.39 9.24
CA TYR A 191 -23.78 -13.31 7.89
C TYR A 191 -24.69 -13.92 6.81
N PRO A 192 -25.26 -15.13 6.96
CA PRO A 192 -26.10 -15.74 5.92
C PRO A 192 -27.38 -14.95 5.62
N PHE A 193 -27.84 -14.10 6.54
CA PHE A 193 -29.09 -13.36 6.42
C PHE A 193 -28.90 -11.94 5.89
N ARG A 194 -27.81 -11.26 6.27
CA ARG A 194 -27.47 -9.89 5.87
C ARG A 194 -25.95 -9.72 5.71
N PRO A 195 -25.33 -10.36 4.71
CA PRO A 195 -23.87 -10.47 4.64
C PRO A 195 -23.17 -9.10 4.54
N ALA A 196 -23.66 -8.21 3.69
CA ALA A 196 -23.06 -6.89 3.49
C ALA A 196 -23.19 -6.01 4.73
N GLU A 197 -24.39 -5.94 5.33
CA GLU A 197 -24.63 -5.18 6.56
C GLU A 197 -23.84 -5.74 7.75
N THR A 198 -23.72 -7.07 7.83
CA THR A 198 -22.92 -7.75 8.87
C THR A 198 -21.45 -7.41 8.77
N ILE A 199 -20.85 -7.46 7.57
CA ILE A 199 -19.45 -7.05 7.38
C ILE A 199 -19.30 -5.55 7.65
N ALA A 200 -20.23 -4.71 7.16
CA ALA A 200 -20.21 -3.27 7.42
C ALA A 200 -20.23 -2.97 8.93
N GLY A 201 -21.01 -3.72 9.72
CA GLY A 201 -21.07 -3.60 11.18
C GLY A 201 -19.79 -3.98 11.92
N LEU A 202 -18.83 -4.62 11.24
CA LEU A 202 -17.49 -4.92 11.77
C LEU A 202 -16.43 -3.90 11.38
N LEU A 203 -16.75 -2.99 10.45
CA LEU A 203 -15.79 -1.98 10.00
C LEU A 203 -15.30 -1.12 11.16
N HIS A 204 -14.00 -0.90 11.18
CA HIS A 204 -13.33 -0.12 12.19
C HIS A 204 -12.50 0.97 11.51
N GLU A 205 -12.63 2.21 11.97
CA GLU A 205 -11.79 3.32 11.54
C GLU A 205 -10.56 3.40 12.46
N ALA A 206 -9.36 3.31 11.90
CA ALA A 206 -8.12 3.40 12.65
C ALA A 206 -7.96 4.74 13.38
N LEU A 207 -7.72 4.71 14.69
CA LEU A 207 -7.62 5.91 15.53
C LEU A 207 -6.49 6.88 15.11
N ASP A 208 -5.33 6.35 14.75
CA ASP A 208 -4.13 7.18 14.46
C ASP A 208 -4.05 7.64 12.99
N LEU A 209 -4.80 7.00 12.09
CA LEU A 209 -4.68 7.24 10.66
C LEU A 209 -5.04 8.67 10.24
N PRO A 210 -6.13 9.29 10.76
CA PRO A 210 -6.47 10.68 10.43
C PRO A 210 -5.36 11.68 10.75
N MET A 211 -4.68 11.53 11.90
CA MET A 211 -3.58 12.42 12.29
C MET A 211 -2.37 12.28 11.35
N ARG A 212 -2.01 11.04 10.97
CA ARG A 212 -0.92 10.78 10.03
C ARG A 212 -1.23 11.35 8.65
N MET A 213 -2.45 11.15 8.17
CA MET A 213 -2.90 11.69 6.88
C MET A 213 -2.91 13.22 6.89
N ALA A 214 -3.38 13.86 7.97
CA ALA A 214 -3.34 15.31 8.08
C ALA A 214 -1.90 15.84 7.99
N ALA A 215 -0.94 15.20 8.67
CA ALA A 215 0.47 15.59 8.57
C ALA A 215 1.05 15.45 7.14
N LEU A 216 0.69 14.39 6.42
CA LEU A 216 1.15 14.15 5.05
C LEU A 216 0.51 15.11 4.04
N THR A 217 -0.81 15.31 4.12
CA THR A 217 -1.59 16.12 3.18
C THR A 217 -1.25 17.60 3.24
N GLN A 218 -0.69 18.08 4.35
CA GLN A 218 -0.13 19.44 4.45
C GLN A 218 1.06 19.66 3.51
N ARG A 219 1.78 18.61 3.11
CA ARG A 219 3.01 18.72 2.30
C ARG A 219 2.84 18.27 0.86
N ARG A 220 1.85 17.44 0.57
CA ARG A 220 1.65 16.81 -0.73
C ARG A 220 0.20 16.38 -0.91
N ARG A 221 -0.17 16.07 -2.15
CA ARG A 221 -1.40 15.36 -2.45
C ARG A 221 -1.29 13.91 -2.02
N LEU A 222 -2.40 13.34 -1.56
CA LEU A 222 -2.54 11.97 -1.12
C LEU A 222 -3.97 11.52 -1.37
N VAL A 223 -4.15 10.52 -2.23
CA VAL A 223 -5.47 9.97 -2.54
C VAL A 223 -5.89 9.00 -1.44
N SER A 224 -7.14 9.13 -0.99
CA SER A 224 -7.78 8.19 -0.07
C SER A 224 -8.58 7.18 -0.86
N LEU A 225 -8.36 5.88 -0.62
CA LEU A 225 -9.05 4.76 -1.26
C LEU A 225 -9.69 3.85 -0.22
N ALA A 226 -10.69 3.06 -0.64
CA ALA A 226 -11.13 1.89 0.09
C ALA A 226 -10.83 0.64 -0.73
N GLY A 227 -10.19 -0.33 -0.12
CA GLY A 227 -9.95 -1.63 -0.72
C GLY A 227 -10.79 -2.70 -0.04
N ALA A 228 -11.20 -3.69 -0.81
CA ALA A 228 -11.99 -4.80 -0.29
C ALA A 228 -11.12 -5.89 0.32
N ASP A 229 -9.86 -6.01 -0.14
CA ASP A 229 -8.92 -7.07 0.23
C ASP A 229 -9.56 -8.45 0.12
N ALA A 230 -10.29 -8.61 -1.00
CA ALA A 230 -11.25 -9.68 -1.18
C ALA A 230 -10.55 -10.95 -1.67
N HIS A 231 -10.55 -11.96 -0.81
CA HIS A 231 -9.98 -13.29 -1.08
C HIS A 231 -11.05 -14.39 -1.22
N ALA A 232 -12.29 -14.09 -0.82
CA ALA A 232 -13.32 -15.08 -0.55
C ALA A 232 -12.87 -16.20 0.40
N LYS A 233 -11.97 -15.89 1.35
CA LYS A 233 -11.25 -16.88 2.14
C LYS A 233 -11.15 -16.46 3.60
N LEU A 234 -11.74 -17.25 4.50
CA LEU A 234 -11.44 -17.21 5.93
C LEU A 234 -10.59 -18.45 6.28
N ALA A 235 -9.30 -18.24 6.47
CA ALA A 235 -8.38 -19.28 6.92
C ALA A 235 -8.41 -19.40 8.45
N LEU A 236 -8.43 -20.65 8.96
CA LEU A 236 -8.24 -20.92 10.38
C LEU A 236 -6.78 -20.58 10.80
N PRO A 237 -6.52 -20.32 12.10
CA PRO A 237 -5.17 -20.00 12.57
C PRO A 237 -4.16 -21.11 12.19
N ASN A 238 -2.99 -20.72 11.69
CA ASN A 238 -1.85 -21.56 11.27
C ASN A 238 -1.91 -22.22 9.87
N ALA A 239 -2.69 -21.68 8.92
CA ALA A 239 -2.49 -22.03 7.50
C ALA A 239 -1.42 -21.13 6.86
N ASP A 240 -0.45 -21.73 6.18
CA ASP A 240 0.52 -21.01 5.36
C ASP A 240 -0.19 -20.22 4.23
N PRO A 241 0.36 -19.08 3.78
CA PRO A 241 -0.13 -18.38 2.59
C PRO A 241 -0.23 -19.37 1.42
N GLY A 242 -1.43 -19.60 0.92
CA GLY A 242 -1.70 -20.54 -0.18
C GLY A 242 -2.26 -21.92 0.20
N ASP A 243 -2.24 -22.35 1.48
CA ASP A 243 -2.97 -23.57 1.86
C ASP A 243 -4.47 -23.25 1.99
N SER A 244 -5.27 -23.77 1.05
CA SER A 244 -6.71 -23.52 0.95
C SER A 244 -7.54 -24.74 1.34
N ARG A 245 -6.93 -25.83 1.82
CA ARG A 245 -7.60 -27.12 2.07
C ARG A 245 -8.68 -27.07 3.17
N PHE A 246 -8.59 -26.12 4.09
CA PHE A 246 -9.52 -25.96 5.21
C PHE A 246 -10.11 -24.55 5.32
N ALA A 247 -10.05 -23.75 4.26
CA ALA A 247 -10.57 -22.39 4.28
C ALA A 247 -12.07 -22.35 4.02
N LEU A 248 -12.79 -21.54 4.79
CA LEU A 248 -14.20 -21.28 4.55
C LEU A 248 -14.34 -20.22 3.44
N PRO A 249 -15.21 -20.42 2.43
CA PRO A 249 -15.36 -19.50 1.30
C PRO A 249 -16.18 -18.25 1.67
N LEU A 250 -15.79 -17.59 2.76
CA LEU A 250 -16.52 -16.50 3.42
C LEU A 250 -15.52 -15.42 3.85
N PRO A 251 -15.83 -14.13 3.70
CA PRO A 251 -16.97 -13.57 2.99
C PRO A 251 -16.82 -13.74 1.47
N GLY A 252 -17.86 -14.14 0.75
CA GLY A 252 -17.80 -14.28 -0.71
C GLY A 252 -17.61 -12.93 -1.43
N TYR A 253 -17.06 -12.94 -2.65
CA TYR A 253 -16.77 -11.72 -3.42
C TYR A 253 -17.98 -10.78 -3.56
N GLU A 254 -19.15 -11.31 -3.94
CA GLU A 254 -20.35 -10.49 -4.08
C GLU A 254 -20.79 -9.83 -2.77
N SER A 255 -20.64 -10.54 -1.65
CA SER A 255 -20.92 -9.97 -0.32
C SER A 255 -19.97 -8.82 -0.03
N ALA A 256 -18.65 -9.01 -0.25
CA ALA A 256 -17.64 -7.98 -0.04
C ALA A 256 -17.87 -6.75 -0.93
N PHE A 257 -18.23 -6.95 -2.20
CA PHE A 257 -18.52 -5.88 -3.16
C PHE A 257 -19.79 -5.10 -2.87
N ARG A 258 -20.66 -5.60 -1.97
CA ARG A 258 -21.85 -4.89 -1.49
C ARG A 258 -21.61 -4.14 -0.18
N VAL A 259 -20.42 -4.26 0.43
CA VAL A 259 -20.06 -3.59 1.69
C VAL A 259 -19.64 -2.15 1.46
N LEU A 260 -18.71 -1.94 0.54
CA LEU A 260 -18.08 -0.65 0.26
C LEU A 260 -17.75 -0.52 -1.22
N SER A 261 -17.67 0.72 -1.68
CA SER A 261 -17.29 1.05 -3.04
C SER A 261 -16.49 2.35 -3.11
N THR A 262 -15.71 2.46 -4.18
CA THR A 262 -15.00 3.66 -4.62
C THR A 262 -15.74 4.23 -5.81
N HIS A 263 -16.26 5.45 -5.67
CA HIS A 263 -17.00 6.15 -6.70
C HIS A 263 -16.10 7.14 -7.44
N VAL A 264 -15.80 6.85 -8.71
CA VAL A 264 -14.82 7.60 -9.51
C VAL A 264 -15.54 8.51 -10.49
N ARG A 265 -15.22 9.81 -10.47
CA ARG A 265 -15.71 10.80 -11.42
C ARG A 265 -14.83 10.79 -12.66
N LEU A 266 -15.45 10.56 -13.81
CA LEU A 266 -14.73 10.44 -15.08
C LEU A 266 -14.73 11.77 -15.84
N GLU A 267 -13.64 12.05 -16.56
CA GLU A 267 -13.56 13.18 -17.49
C GLU A 267 -14.51 13.03 -18.70
N ARG A 268 -14.90 11.79 -19.01
CA ARG A 268 -15.88 11.45 -20.05
C ARG A 268 -16.58 10.13 -19.72
N ALA A 269 -17.73 9.88 -20.35
CA ALA A 269 -18.39 8.59 -20.26
C ALA A 269 -17.50 7.45 -20.83
N LEU A 270 -17.71 6.24 -20.30
CA LEU A 270 -17.09 5.03 -20.82
C LEU A 270 -17.60 4.77 -22.25
N SER A 271 -16.67 4.48 -23.14
CA SER A 271 -16.92 4.26 -24.57
C SER A 271 -17.31 2.80 -24.89
N GLY A 272 -17.00 1.86 -24.00
CA GLY A 272 -17.04 0.42 -24.25
C GLY A 272 -15.73 -0.15 -24.80
N ASN A 273 -14.73 0.69 -25.12
CA ASN A 273 -13.37 0.24 -25.43
C ASN A 273 -12.58 0.10 -24.13
N ALA A 274 -12.27 -1.13 -23.74
CA ALA A 274 -11.65 -1.41 -22.45
C ALA A 274 -10.29 -0.71 -22.25
N ALA A 275 -9.46 -0.61 -23.29
CA ALA A 275 -8.14 0.00 -23.19
C ALA A 275 -8.25 1.52 -22.93
N ASP A 276 -9.07 2.21 -23.72
CA ASP A 276 -9.27 3.65 -23.58
C ASP A 276 -9.96 3.99 -22.25
N ASP A 277 -10.97 3.20 -21.90
CA ASP A 277 -11.76 3.37 -20.69
C ASP A 277 -10.96 3.02 -19.43
N GLY A 278 -10.07 2.03 -19.49
CA GLY A 278 -9.10 1.73 -18.43
C GLY A 278 -8.18 2.91 -18.15
N GLY A 279 -7.69 3.57 -19.20
CA GLY A 279 -6.91 4.79 -19.07
C GLY A 279 -7.69 5.93 -18.41
N VAL A 280 -8.97 6.11 -18.75
CA VAL A 280 -9.83 7.14 -18.13
C VAL A 280 -10.04 6.87 -16.64
N VAL A 281 -10.37 5.64 -16.27
CA VAL A 281 -10.60 5.26 -14.86
C VAL A 281 -9.31 5.42 -14.04
N LEU A 282 -8.17 4.94 -14.56
CA LEU A 282 -6.89 5.08 -13.87
C LEU A 282 -6.48 6.55 -13.71
N ARG A 283 -6.65 7.40 -14.73
CA ARG A 283 -6.37 8.85 -14.60
C ARG A 283 -7.21 9.50 -13.50
N ALA A 284 -8.50 9.19 -13.42
CA ALA A 284 -9.37 9.73 -12.39
C ALA A 284 -8.99 9.24 -10.97
N ILE A 285 -8.61 7.97 -10.83
CA ILE A 285 -8.07 7.42 -9.57
C ILE A 285 -6.78 8.15 -9.17
N ARG A 286 -5.83 8.29 -10.11
CA ARG A 286 -4.56 9.00 -9.88
C ARG A 286 -4.76 10.46 -9.49
N ALA A 287 -5.77 11.12 -10.08
CA ALA A 287 -6.12 12.49 -9.76
C ALA A 287 -6.80 12.64 -8.39
N GLY A 288 -7.33 11.55 -7.82
CA GLY A 288 -8.13 11.58 -6.59
C GLY A 288 -9.56 12.08 -6.82
N HIS A 289 -10.06 12.05 -8.06
CA HIS A 289 -11.41 12.46 -8.45
C HIS A 289 -12.43 11.38 -8.04
N LEU A 290 -12.53 11.11 -6.74
CA LEU A 290 -13.35 10.03 -6.21
C LEU A 290 -13.80 10.28 -4.77
N TYR A 291 -14.83 9.56 -4.36
CA TYR A 291 -15.22 9.41 -2.95
C TYR A 291 -15.41 7.93 -2.60
N ILE A 292 -15.40 7.63 -1.31
CA ILE A 292 -15.59 6.29 -0.75
C ILE A 292 -16.97 6.23 -0.11
N ALA A 293 -17.67 5.09 -0.23
CA ALA A 293 -18.92 4.85 0.46
C ALA A 293 -19.01 3.43 1.06
N ILE A 294 -19.77 3.30 2.14
CA ILE A 294 -20.14 2.02 2.79
C ILE A 294 -21.57 1.67 2.35
N ASP A 295 -21.71 1.02 1.20
CA ASP A 295 -22.99 0.56 0.63
C ASP A 295 -23.79 -0.36 1.55
N GLY A 296 -23.12 -1.03 2.50
CA GLY A 296 -23.77 -1.81 3.56
C GLY A 296 -24.63 -0.98 4.51
N LEU A 297 -24.51 0.36 4.52
CA LEU A 297 -25.34 1.24 5.34
C LEU A 297 -26.48 1.88 4.54
N ALA A 298 -26.16 2.45 3.38
CA ALA A 298 -27.11 3.05 2.45
C ALA A 298 -26.55 3.08 1.02
N THR A 299 -27.39 2.85 0.01
CA THR A 299 -26.97 2.74 -1.40
C THR A 299 -28.14 3.03 -2.36
N PRO A 300 -27.91 3.52 -3.60
CA PRO A 300 -26.65 4.06 -4.10
C PRO A 300 -26.29 5.39 -3.41
N PRO A 301 -25.03 5.60 -3.03
CA PRO A 301 -24.57 6.87 -2.47
C PRO A 301 -24.41 7.91 -3.56
N SER A 302 -24.53 9.18 -3.18
CA SER A 302 -24.12 10.31 -3.99
C SER A 302 -23.43 11.37 -3.13
N LEU A 303 -22.28 11.85 -3.59
CA LEU A 303 -21.51 12.88 -2.90
C LEU A 303 -20.69 13.71 -3.89
N GLU A 304 -20.87 15.02 -3.82
CA GLU A 304 -20.08 16.00 -4.55
C GLU A 304 -19.59 17.08 -3.58
N LEU A 305 -18.27 17.30 -3.59
CA LEU A 305 -17.61 18.42 -2.92
C LEU A 305 -16.90 19.26 -3.98
N THR A 306 -17.23 20.55 -4.00
CA THR A 306 -16.56 21.54 -4.85
C THR A 306 -16.10 22.73 -4.03
N ALA A 307 -14.99 23.34 -4.41
CA ALA A 307 -14.48 24.57 -3.84
C ALA A 307 -14.37 25.63 -4.94
N SER A 308 -14.64 26.88 -4.59
CA SER A 308 -14.48 28.01 -5.50
C SER A 308 -13.93 29.23 -4.77
N ASN A 309 -13.07 29.98 -5.44
CA ASN A 309 -12.58 31.29 -5.00
C ASN A 309 -12.18 32.13 -6.22
N ALA A 310 -11.49 33.26 -6.03
CA ALA A 310 -11.09 34.13 -7.14
C ALA A 310 -10.13 33.46 -8.15
N SER A 311 -9.43 32.39 -7.76
CA SER A 311 -8.48 31.64 -8.59
C SER A 311 -9.15 30.60 -9.48
N GLY A 312 -10.41 30.23 -9.21
CA GLY A 312 -11.16 29.24 -10.00
C GLY A 312 -11.97 28.27 -9.15
N THR A 313 -12.23 27.09 -9.72
CA THR A 313 -13.01 26.01 -9.09
C THR A 313 -12.18 24.73 -9.02
N ALA A 314 -12.32 23.98 -7.93
CA ALA A 314 -11.65 22.71 -7.69
C ALA A 314 -12.64 21.66 -7.17
N ALA A 315 -12.40 20.39 -7.48
CA ALA A 315 -13.12 19.25 -6.91
C ALA A 315 -12.18 18.39 -6.05
N GLY A 316 -12.72 17.37 -5.37
CA GLY A 316 -11.91 16.44 -4.58
C GLY A 316 -10.76 15.85 -5.41
N GLY A 317 -9.53 15.95 -4.91
CA GLY A 317 -8.29 15.58 -5.60
C GLY A 317 -7.50 16.76 -6.18
N ASP A 318 -8.17 17.88 -6.46
CA ASP A 318 -7.58 19.08 -7.09
C ASP A 318 -6.94 20.04 -6.08
N GLU A 319 -6.14 20.97 -6.61
CA GLU A 319 -5.60 22.09 -5.86
C GLU A 319 -6.23 23.42 -6.29
N LEU A 320 -6.40 24.32 -5.32
CA LEU A 320 -6.86 25.69 -5.51
C LEU A 320 -5.86 26.65 -4.85
N ALA A 321 -5.48 27.71 -5.55
CA ALA A 321 -4.57 28.70 -4.97
C ALA A 321 -5.29 29.51 -3.88
N ALA A 322 -4.66 29.66 -2.72
CA ALA A 322 -5.07 30.60 -1.68
C ALA A 322 -4.88 32.05 -2.15
N GLY A 323 -5.48 33.01 -1.45
CA GLY A 323 -5.48 34.45 -1.77
C GLY A 323 -6.88 35.07 -1.80
N SER A 324 -7.93 34.28 -1.53
CA SER A 324 -9.30 34.76 -1.34
C SER A 324 -10.13 33.74 -0.56
N PRO A 325 -11.21 34.19 0.13
CA PRO A 325 -12.13 33.28 0.82
C PRO A 325 -12.62 32.15 -0.09
N VAL A 326 -12.70 30.94 0.46
CA VAL A 326 -13.08 29.74 -0.29
C VAL A 326 -14.50 29.36 0.04
N THR A 327 -15.37 29.31 -0.97
CA THR A 327 -16.72 28.78 -0.83
C THR A 327 -16.73 27.30 -1.20
N LEU A 328 -17.03 26.47 -0.20
CA LEU A 328 -17.26 25.03 -0.35
C LEU A 328 -18.74 24.78 -0.59
N ARG A 329 -19.07 23.98 -1.61
CA ARG A 329 -20.44 23.50 -1.87
C ARG A 329 -20.45 21.98 -1.79
N VAL A 330 -21.38 21.46 -0.99
CA VAL A 330 -21.61 20.04 -0.78
C VAL A 330 -22.97 19.66 -1.32
N ARG A 331 -23.05 18.57 -2.09
CA ARG A 331 -24.29 17.96 -2.55
C ARG A 331 -24.26 16.46 -2.24
N THR A 332 -25.33 15.92 -1.67
CA THR A 332 -25.43 14.51 -1.32
C THR A 332 -26.88 14.04 -1.28
N ASN A 333 -27.11 12.74 -1.44
CA ASN A 333 -28.40 12.11 -1.20
C ASN A 333 -28.52 11.50 0.22
N ALA A 334 -27.64 11.91 1.15
CA ALA A 334 -27.69 11.48 2.55
C ALA A 334 -29.10 11.62 3.13
N PRO A 335 -29.65 10.58 3.79
CA PRO A 335 -30.95 10.68 4.42
C PRO A 335 -30.85 11.43 5.76
N ARG A 336 -31.98 11.90 6.29
CA ARG A 336 -32.03 12.73 7.52
C ARG A 336 -31.22 12.20 8.73
N PRO A 337 -31.17 10.90 9.06
CA PRO A 337 -30.36 10.40 10.18
C PRO A 337 -28.88 10.27 9.82
N PHE A 338 -28.37 11.09 8.91
CA PHE A 338 -26.96 11.15 8.56
C PHE A 338 -26.54 12.60 8.74
N THR A 339 -25.37 12.80 9.32
CA THR A 339 -24.81 14.13 9.59
C THR A 339 -23.63 14.36 8.68
N THR A 340 -23.69 15.42 7.89
CA THR A 340 -22.61 15.85 7.01
C THR A 340 -21.73 16.87 7.72
N SER A 341 -20.42 16.67 7.64
CA SER A 341 -19.41 17.54 8.25
C SER A 341 -18.26 17.83 7.28
N ILE A 342 -17.78 19.08 7.32
CA ILE A 342 -16.61 19.57 6.59
C ILE A 342 -15.43 19.67 7.56
N TRP A 343 -14.29 19.13 7.12
CA TRP A 343 -13.06 19.06 7.89
C TRP A 343 -11.91 19.74 7.17
N ASP A 344 -11.03 20.41 7.92
CA ASP A 344 -9.70 20.84 7.50
C ASP A 344 -8.65 19.97 8.19
N GLY A 345 -8.05 19.02 7.46
CA GLY A 345 -7.23 17.97 8.06
C GLY A 345 -8.02 17.17 9.10
N VAL A 346 -7.74 17.37 10.39
CA VAL A 346 -8.48 16.77 11.52
C VAL A 346 -9.42 17.75 12.24
N LYS A 347 -9.43 19.03 11.83
CA LYS A 347 -10.23 20.07 12.48
C LYS A 347 -11.60 20.16 11.83
N LEU A 348 -12.67 20.04 12.63
CA LEU A 348 -14.03 20.33 12.17
C LEU A 348 -14.17 21.83 11.89
N VAL A 349 -14.60 22.21 10.69
CA VAL A 349 -14.81 23.62 10.30
C VAL A 349 -16.28 23.97 10.09
N SER A 350 -17.12 22.96 9.81
CA SER A 350 -18.57 23.07 9.69
C SER A 350 -19.17 21.68 9.87
N GLY A 351 -20.31 21.55 10.55
CA GLY A 351 -20.92 20.26 10.87
C GLY A 351 -22.40 20.41 11.22
N GLU A 352 -23.03 19.29 11.60
CA GLU A 352 -24.47 19.23 11.90
C GLU A 352 -25.38 19.57 10.70
N HIS A 353 -24.89 19.30 9.48
CA HIS A 353 -25.67 19.48 8.26
C HIS A 353 -26.51 18.24 7.94
N HIS A 354 -27.81 18.47 7.74
CA HIS A 354 -28.80 17.45 7.36
C HIS A 354 -29.49 17.78 6.03
N GLU A 355 -29.16 18.92 5.44
CA GLU A 355 -29.60 19.29 4.09
C GLU A 355 -28.84 18.47 3.03
N GLN A 356 -29.51 18.21 1.91
CA GLN A 356 -28.89 17.52 0.76
C GLN A 356 -27.96 18.43 -0.04
N GLU A 357 -28.09 19.75 0.12
CA GLU A 357 -27.24 20.73 -0.53
C GLU A 357 -27.06 21.95 0.36
N PHE A 358 -25.82 22.38 0.56
CA PHE A 358 -25.48 23.59 1.31
C PHE A 358 -24.13 24.15 0.85
N SER A 359 -23.81 25.37 1.29
CA SER A 359 -22.53 26.01 1.02
C SER A 359 -21.99 26.73 2.24
N VAL A 360 -20.67 26.71 2.41
CA VAL A 360 -19.96 27.32 3.53
C VAL A 360 -18.80 28.12 2.97
N THR A 361 -18.68 29.39 3.37
CA THR A 361 -17.53 30.23 3.01
C THR A 361 -16.55 30.28 4.16
N LEU A 362 -15.31 29.90 3.88
CA LEU A 362 -14.21 29.82 4.85
C LEU A 362 -13.18 30.91 4.56
N ALA A 363 -12.38 31.24 5.58
CA ALA A 363 -11.36 32.26 5.49
C ALA A 363 -10.28 31.92 4.45
N ASP A 364 -9.56 32.95 4.01
CA ASP A 364 -8.42 32.82 3.10
C ASP A 364 -7.18 32.30 3.82
N THR A 365 -7.16 30.99 4.10
CA THR A 365 -6.01 30.32 4.70
C THR A 365 -5.73 29.00 3.97
N PRO A 366 -4.46 28.62 3.77
CA PRO A 366 -4.13 27.29 3.26
C PRO A 366 -4.77 26.21 4.13
N ALA A 367 -5.39 25.21 3.48
CA ALA A 367 -6.22 24.22 4.13
C ALA A 367 -6.33 22.94 3.28
N VAL A 368 -6.76 21.85 3.91
CA VAL A 368 -7.03 20.57 3.25
C VAL A 368 -8.46 20.15 3.57
N TYR A 369 -9.40 20.53 2.71
CA TYR A 369 -10.83 20.35 2.97
C TYR A 369 -11.35 19.00 2.49
N TRP A 370 -12.08 18.27 3.33
CA TRP A 370 -12.80 17.06 2.92
C TRP A 370 -14.14 16.94 3.65
N VAL A 371 -15.07 16.18 3.07
CA VAL A 371 -16.40 15.94 3.63
C VAL A 371 -16.49 14.51 4.15
N GLY A 372 -17.02 14.36 5.37
CA GLY A 372 -17.43 13.08 5.93
C GLY A 372 -18.91 13.10 6.28
N ILE A 373 -19.63 12.04 5.92
CA ILE A 373 -21.05 11.87 6.25
C ILE A 373 -21.16 10.69 7.21
N ARG A 374 -21.54 10.94 8.45
CA ARG A 374 -21.71 9.90 9.49
C ARG A 374 -23.15 9.44 9.57
N SER A 375 -23.37 8.14 9.74
CA SER A 375 -24.71 7.55 9.92
C SER A 375 -25.23 7.73 11.34
N THR A 376 -25.44 8.98 11.77
CA THR A 376 -25.84 9.34 13.14
C THR A 376 -27.18 8.71 13.54
N GLY A 377 -27.26 8.14 14.75
CA GLY A 377 -28.49 7.42 15.16
C GLY A 377 -28.71 6.07 14.46
N ARG A 378 -27.67 5.50 13.85
CA ARG A 378 -27.59 4.07 13.48
C ARG A 378 -26.44 3.41 14.23
N THR A 379 -26.58 2.14 14.57
CA THR A 379 -25.53 1.36 15.25
C THR A 379 -24.94 0.31 14.29
N PRO A 380 -23.60 0.27 14.09
CA PRO A 380 -22.62 1.26 14.56
C PRO A 380 -22.71 2.59 13.80
N GLU A 381 -22.29 3.67 14.45
CA GLU A 381 -22.10 4.95 13.77
C GLU A 381 -20.78 4.94 13.01
N LEU A 382 -20.88 4.96 11.67
CA LEU A 382 -19.74 4.91 10.77
C LEU A 382 -19.76 6.10 9.82
N THR A 383 -18.60 6.46 9.28
CA THR A 383 -18.52 7.39 8.14
C THR A 383 -19.03 6.68 6.89
N TRP A 384 -20.31 6.87 6.57
CA TRP A 384 -20.97 6.26 5.42
C TRP A 384 -20.34 6.68 4.10
N ALA A 385 -20.03 7.96 3.92
CA ALA A 385 -19.38 8.45 2.71
C ALA A 385 -18.31 9.48 3.05
N ARG A 386 -17.20 9.46 2.31
CA ARG A 386 -16.06 10.36 2.49
C ARG A 386 -15.49 10.80 1.16
N SER A 387 -15.40 12.11 0.93
CA SER A 387 -14.75 12.66 -0.26
C SER A 387 -13.22 12.56 -0.18
N ASN A 388 -12.54 12.55 -1.34
CA ASN A 388 -11.15 12.99 -1.36
C ASN A 388 -11.02 14.48 -1.01
N PRO A 389 -9.83 14.90 -0.53
CA PRO A 389 -9.61 16.27 -0.12
C PRO A 389 -9.45 17.22 -1.31
N ILE A 390 -9.85 18.48 -1.10
CA ILE A 390 -9.47 19.64 -1.92
C ILE A 390 -8.32 20.35 -1.21
N TYR A 391 -7.25 20.65 -1.94
CA TYR A 391 -6.06 21.27 -1.38
C TYR A 391 -6.04 22.77 -1.68
N VAL A 392 -6.23 23.60 -0.66
CA VAL A 392 -6.07 25.05 -0.79
C VAL A 392 -4.62 25.40 -0.43
N ARG A 393 -3.82 25.77 -1.43
CA ARG A 393 -2.37 25.95 -1.28
C ARG A 393 -2.01 27.44 -1.35
N GLY A 394 -1.30 27.94 -0.35
CA GLY A 394 -0.61 29.23 -0.43
C GLY A 394 0.70 29.12 -1.21
N LEU A 395 1.40 30.25 -1.36
CA LEU A 395 2.81 30.23 -1.77
C LEU A 395 3.58 29.36 -0.78
N ALA A 396 4.06 28.20 -1.25
CA ALA A 396 4.79 27.28 -0.39
C ALA A 396 6.03 28.01 0.17
N PRO A 397 6.25 28.01 1.50
CA PRO A 397 7.56 28.38 2.01
C PRO A 397 8.58 27.42 1.39
N VAL A 398 9.71 27.95 0.91
CA VAL A 398 10.81 27.13 0.39
C VAL A 398 11.28 26.21 1.51
N THR A 399 10.81 24.97 1.51
CA THR A 399 11.34 23.92 2.36
C THR A 399 12.76 23.68 1.88
N ARG A 400 13.74 24.24 2.60
CA ARG A 400 15.14 23.90 2.35
C ARG A 400 15.27 22.40 2.59
N PRO A 401 15.64 21.59 1.58
CA PRO A 401 15.88 20.18 1.82
C PRO A 401 16.94 20.05 2.91
N PHE A 402 16.84 18.99 3.71
CA PHE A 402 17.87 18.68 4.69
C PHE A 402 19.20 18.53 3.95
N THR A 403 20.07 19.53 4.08
CA THR A 403 21.39 19.50 3.46
C THR A 403 22.29 18.57 4.27
N ARG A 404 22.65 17.44 3.65
CA ARG A 404 23.68 16.55 4.17
C ARG A 404 25.01 17.32 4.29
N PRO A 405 25.83 17.09 5.33
CA PRO A 405 27.11 17.78 5.48
C PRO A 405 28.01 17.56 4.25
N PRO A 406 28.80 18.57 3.83
CA PRO A 406 29.76 18.42 2.74
C PRO A 406 30.89 17.47 3.15
N VAL A 407 31.47 16.79 2.17
CA VAL A 407 32.60 15.88 2.37
C VAL A 407 33.82 16.67 2.85
N ARG A 408 34.37 16.28 4.00
CA ARG A 408 35.59 16.78 4.63
C ARG A 408 36.76 15.81 4.48
N THR A 409 36.48 14.51 4.53
CA THR A 409 37.49 13.45 4.37
C THR A 409 37.01 12.41 3.37
N ASN A 410 37.94 11.86 2.59
CA ASN A 410 37.67 10.82 1.61
C ASN A 410 38.77 9.75 1.70
N GLN A 411 38.39 8.56 2.16
CA GLN A 411 39.26 7.39 2.30
C GLN A 411 38.90 6.39 1.19
N PRO A 412 39.71 6.28 0.12
CA PRO A 412 39.46 5.33 -0.98
C PRO A 412 39.46 3.88 -0.48
N MET A 413 38.47 3.10 -0.92
CA MET A 413 38.41 1.63 -0.80
C MET A 413 38.85 0.95 -2.10
N PHE A 414 38.88 1.69 -3.21
CA PHE A 414 39.39 1.24 -4.49
C PHE A 414 40.13 2.40 -5.16
N ASP A 415 41.44 2.23 -5.30
CA ASP A 415 42.36 3.22 -5.88
C ASP A 415 42.49 3.10 -7.41
N GLY A 416 41.81 2.12 -8.02
CA GLY A 416 41.92 1.87 -9.45
C GLY A 416 43.16 1.08 -9.85
N THR A 417 43.89 0.45 -8.94
CA THR A 417 45.11 -0.30 -9.30
C THR A 417 44.98 -1.80 -9.07
N SER A 418 44.21 -2.23 -8.07
CA SER A 418 44.12 -3.64 -7.69
C SER A 418 42.74 -4.02 -7.16
N ALA A 419 42.36 -5.28 -7.38
CA ALA A 419 41.20 -5.90 -6.76
C ALA A 419 41.57 -6.75 -5.52
N ALA A 420 42.84 -6.75 -5.09
CA ALA A 420 43.35 -7.68 -4.07
C ALA A 420 42.73 -7.51 -2.67
N GLU A 421 42.27 -6.30 -2.32
CA GLU A 421 41.58 -6.03 -1.05
C GLU A 421 40.09 -6.43 -1.08
N TRP A 422 39.61 -6.86 -2.25
CA TRP A 422 38.22 -7.23 -2.48
C TRP A 422 38.13 -8.75 -2.67
N ARG A 423 37.19 -9.38 -1.97
CA ARG A 423 36.88 -10.80 -2.16
C ARG A 423 35.42 -10.99 -2.53
N VAL A 424 35.07 -12.21 -2.91
CA VAL A 424 33.68 -12.62 -3.05
C VAL A 424 33.27 -13.52 -1.89
N GLU A 425 32.01 -13.41 -1.49
CA GLU A 425 31.32 -14.37 -0.65
C GLU A 425 30.06 -14.84 -1.38
N GLN A 426 29.71 -16.11 -1.24
CA GLN A 426 28.57 -16.71 -1.93
C GLN A 426 28.07 -17.91 -1.12
N ASP A 427 26.81 -18.29 -1.34
CA ASP A 427 26.35 -19.60 -0.89
C ASP A 427 26.97 -20.74 -1.72
N SER A 428 26.82 -21.99 -1.27
CA SER A 428 27.44 -23.16 -1.90
C SER A 428 26.92 -23.48 -3.30
N THR A 429 25.82 -22.87 -3.74
CA THR A 429 25.19 -23.12 -5.04
C THR A 429 25.29 -21.95 -6.02
N SER A 430 25.70 -20.77 -5.56
CA SER A 430 25.95 -19.61 -6.41
C SER A 430 27.41 -19.53 -6.86
N VAL A 431 27.65 -18.70 -7.87
CA VAL A 431 28.99 -18.38 -8.36
C VAL A 431 29.21 -16.88 -8.39
N ALA A 432 30.42 -16.46 -8.04
CA ALA A 432 30.81 -15.08 -7.92
C ALA A 432 32.29 -14.94 -8.26
N ALA A 433 32.65 -13.85 -8.91
CA ALA A 433 34.05 -13.52 -9.17
C ALA A 433 34.23 -12.01 -9.22
N VAL A 434 35.38 -11.54 -8.74
CA VAL A 434 35.81 -10.15 -8.89
C VAL A 434 37.10 -10.10 -9.68
N GLU A 435 37.20 -9.14 -10.59
CA GLU A 435 38.42 -8.89 -11.36
C GLU A 435 38.56 -7.40 -11.67
N LEU A 436 39.78 -6.97 -11.97
CA LEU A 436 40.04 -5.64 -12.48
C LEU A 436 39.73 -5.62 -13.99
N ALA A 437 38.69 -4.89 -14.40
CA ALA A 437 38.33 -4.75 -15.80
C ALA A 437 38.98 -3.49 -16.40
N PRO A 438 39.77 -3.59 -17.48
CA PRO A 438 40.27 -2.42 -18.19
C PRO A 438 39.11 -1.76 -18.97
N VAL A 439 38.95 -0.45 -18.80
CA VAL A 439 37.91 0.34 -19.48
C VAL A 439 38.48 1.69 -19.91
N PHE A 440 37.89 2.28 -20.94
CA PHE A 440 38.25 3.62 -21.38
C PHE A 440 37.89 4.63 -20.28
N GLY A 441 38.88 5.34 -19.72
CA GLY A 441 38.71 6.25 -18.58
C GLY A 441 39.15 5.71 -17.21
N GLY A 442 39.80 4.54 -17.16
CA GLY A 442 40.39 3.94 -15.97
C GLY A 442 39.77 2.57 -15.64
N PRO A 443 40.51 1.70 -14.92
CA PRO A 443 40.00 0.38 -14.58
C PRO A 443 38.87 0.42 -13.54
N GLU A 444 37.99 -0.56 -13.62
CA GLU A 444 36.82 -0.72 -12.73
C GLU A 444 36.87 -2.10 -12.07
N LEU A 445 36.37 -2.22 -10.84
CA LEU A 445 36.10 -3.53 -10.25
C LEU A 445 34.90 -4.13 -10.97
N ARG A 446 35.09 -5.27 -11.65
CA ARG A 446 34.02 -6.02 -12.29
C ARG A 446 33.63 -7.19 -11.39
N PHE A 447 32.48 -7.05 -10.75
CA PHE A 447 31.83 -8.12 -9.99
C PHE A 447 30.89 -8.90 -10.90
N ARG A 448 31.12 -10.20 -11.02
CA ARG A 448 30.30 -11.15 -11.78
C ARG A 448 29.59 -12.05 -10.80
N TYR A 449 28.31 -12.32 -11.03
CA TYR A 449 27.52 -13.22 -10.21
C TYR A 449 26.68 -14.16 -11.07
N GLY A 450 26.32 -15.31 -10.49
CA GLY A 450 25.30 -16.23 -10.97
C GLY A 450 24.60 -16.84 -9.76
N LEU A 451 23.29 -16.58 -9.63
CA LEU A 451 22.45 -17.12 -8.57
C LEU A 451 21.85 -18.46 -8.99
N SER A 452 21.77 -19.40 -8.06
CA SER A 452 21.09 -20.68 -8.28
C SER A 452 19.55 -20.58 -8.22
N GLY A 453 18.88 -21.69 -8.52
CA GLY A 453 17.43 -21.87 -8.34
C GLY A 453 17.01 -22.27 -6.92
N GLN A 454 17.94 -22.48 -5.99
CA GLN A 454 17.65 -23.03 -4.65
C GLN A 454 16.71 -22.14 -3.85
N ILE A 455 15.65 -22.67 -3.25
CA ILE A 455 14.69 -21.85 -2.49
C ILE A 455 15.21 -21.53 -1.08
N THR A 456 15.67 -22.55 -0.35
CA THR A 456 16.09 -22.44 1.05
C THR A 456 17.40 -23.20 1.30
N PRO A 457 18.42 -22.58 1.95
CA PRO A 457 18.51 -21.13 2.17
C PRO A 457 18.52 -20.37 0.84
N PRO A 458 18.07 -19.11 0.81
CA PRO A 458 18.12 -18.31 -0.41
C PRO A 458 19.58 -18.10 -0.86
N PRO A 459 19.88 -18.27 -2.17
CA PRO A 459 21.20 -18.05 -2.72
C PRO A 459 21.59 -16.59 -2.63
N PHE A 460 22.88 -16.32 -2.62
CA PHE A 460 23.40 -14.96 -2.70
C PHE A 460 24.80 -14.96 -3.29
N ALA A 461 25.18 -13.81 -3.84
CA ALA A 461 26.55 -13.48 -4.20
C ALA A 461 26.87 -12.09 -3.68
N ALA A 462 28.03 -11.92 -3.06
CA ALA A 462 28.46 -10.68 -2.46
C ALA A 462 29.89 -10.32 -2.86
N LEU A 463 30.11 -9.05 -3.16
CA LEU A 463 31.44 -8.45 -3.21
C LEU A 463 31.74 -7.82 -1.84
N VAL A 464 32.88 -8.15 -1.25
CA VAL A 464 33.20 -7.82 0.15
C VAL A 464 34.51 -7.05 0.27
N PHE A 465 34.48 -6.00 1.09
CA PHE A 465 35.65 -5.23 1.52
C PHE A 465 35.77 -5.29 3.04
N ASP A 466 36.93 -5.70 3.56
CA ASP A 466 37.16 -5.80 5.00
C ASP A 466 37.55 -4.47 5.63
N THR A 467 37.00 -4.21 6.81
CA THR A 467 37.24 -3.01 7.61
C THR A 467 37.68 -3.40 9.02
N PRO A 468 38.86 -4.03 9.19
CA PRO A 468 39.27 -4.59 10.49
C PRO A 468 39.34 -3.52 11.59
N GLY A 469 39.65 -2.26 11.24
CA GLY A 469 39.66 -1.12 12.17
C GLY A 469 38.29 -0.47 12.45
N GLY A 470 37.20 -0.95 11.86
CA GLY A 470 35.90 -0.27 11.90
C GLY A 470 35.80 0.88 10.90
N ILE A 471 34.61 1.50 10.84
CA ILE A 471 34.30 2.63 9.95
C ILE A 471 33.77 3.86 10.70
N ALA A 472 33.84 3.87 12.03
CA ALA A 472 33.32 4.93 12.90
C ALA A 472 33.74 6.38 12.55
N PRO A 473 34.93 6.66 11.99
CA PRO A 473 35.29 8.02 11.59
C PRO A 473 34.44 8.58 10.43
N ASN A 474 33.72 7.73 9.71
CA ASN A 474 33.00 8.06 8.49
C ASN A 474 31.48 8.06 8.74
N ASP A 475 30.74 8.85 7.95
CA ASP A 475 29.27 8.93 8.05
C ASP A 475 28.55 8.38 6.80
N ARG A 476 29.30 8.11 5.72
CA ARG A 476 28.75 7.59 4.46
C ARG A 476 29.76 6.76 3.67
N LEU A 477 29.22 5.97 2.75
CA LEU A 477 29.92 5.25 1.71
C LEU A 477 29.50 5.85 0.35
N ALA A 478 30.46 6.36 -0.43
CA ALA A 478 30.23 6.85 -1.78
C ALA A 478 30.91 5.94 -2.80
N PHE A 479 30.25 5.68 -3.92
CA PHE A 479 30.77 4.83 -4.99
C PHE A 479 30.10 5.15 -6.33
N THR A 480 30.85 5.08 -7.42
CA THR A 480 30.28 5.13 -8.77
C THR A 480 30.03 3.72 -9.27
N ILE A 481 28.82 3.44 -9.75
CA ILE A 481 28.40 2.08 -10.09
C ILE A 481 27.54 2.04 -11.35
N ARG A 482 27.61 0.92 -12.06
CA ARG A 482 26.68 0.53 -13.13
C ARG A 482 26.50 -0.98 -13.17
N ALA A 483 25.38 -1.44 -13.71
CA ALA A 483 25.06 -2.86 -13.88
C ALA A 483 24.75 -3.17 -15.34
N GLU A 484 24.84 -4.42 -15.75
CA GLU A 484 24.53 -4.82 -17.13
C GLU A 484 23.06 -4.56 -17.49
N ARG A 485 22.17 -4.66 -16.50
CA ARG A 485 20.73 -4.40 -16.61
C ARG A 485 20.28 -3.63 -15.36
N PRO A 486 19.17 -2.88 -15.44
CA PRO A 486 18.54 -2.30 -14.25
C PRO A 486 18.35 -3.35 -13.17
N MET A 487 18.82 -3.08 -11.95
CA MET A 487 18.68 -3.96 -10.80
C MET A 487 18.79 -3.17 -9.50
N ARG A 488 18.48 -3.84 -8.39
CA ARG A 488 18.87 -3.37 -7.05
C ARG A 488 19.94 -4.27 -6.45
N MET A 489 20.73 -3.68 -5.58
CA MET A 489 21.78 -4.36 -4.83
C MET A 489 21.74 -3.90 -3.38
N SER A 490 21.85 -4.84 -2.45
CA SER A 490 21.87 -4.56 -1.02
C SER A 490 23.29 -4.20 -0.57
N VAL A 491 23.50 -2.98 -0.09
CA VAL A 491 24.75 -2.57 0.56
C VAL A 491 24.63 -2.86 2.04
N GLN A 492 25.46 -3.76 2.56
CA GLN A 492 25.37 -4.23 3.95
C GLN A 492 26.60 -3.86 4.76
N LEU A 493 26.37 -3.48 6.02
CA LEU A 493 27.38 -3.37 7.06
C LEU A 493 27.29 -4.61 7.94
N ARG A 494 28.41 -5.31 8.17
CA ARG A 494 28.45 -6.52 8.99
C ARG A 494 29.40 -6.36 10.17
N ALA A 495 28.89 -6.60 11.37
CA ALA A 495 29.63 -6.61 12.62
C ALA A 495 29.60 -8.01 13.25
N PRO A 496 30.70 -8.48 13.89
CA PRO A 496 30.72 -9.75 14.57
C PRO A 496 29.80 -9.70 15.81
N ARG A 497 29.21 -10.85 16.16
CA ARG A 497 28.43 -11.03 17.38
C ARG A 497 29.08 -12.11 18.24
N GLU A 498 29.22 -11.85 19.53
CA GLU A 498 29.73 -12.85 20.46
C GLU A 498 28.72 -14.02 20.58
N GLY A 499 29.19 -15.25 20.32
CA GLY A 499 28.39 -16.47 20.48
C GLY A 499 27.24 -16.66 19.49
N GLY A 500 27.24 -16.00 18.32
CA GLY A 500 26.15 -16.15 17.34
C GLY A 500 26.47 -15.64 15.93
N GLU A 501 25.45 -15.58 15.08
CA GLU A 501 25.57 -15.02 13.72
C GLU A 501 25.91 -13.52 13.74
N ALA A 502 26.68 -13.08 12.76
CA ALA A 502 27.05 -11.68 12.61
C ALA A 502 25.83 -10.78 12.44
N GLU A 503 25.87 -9.61 13.07
CA GLU A 503 24.82 -8.59 12.95
C GLU A 503 24.99 -7.83 11.64
N ARG A 504 23.86 -7.55 10.97
CA ARG A 504 23.85 -6.93 9.65
C ARG A 504 22.85 -5.78 9.60
N TRP A 505 23.24 -4.73 8.90
CA TRP A 505 22.38 -3.61 8.51
C TRP A 505 22.50 -3.39 7.02
N GLN A 506 21.43 -3.01 6.33
CA GLN A 506 21.44 -2.79 4.89
C GLN A 506 20.83 -1.47 4.47
N ARG A 507 21.19 -1.08 3.24
CA ARG A 507 20.46 -0.15 2.40
C ARG A 507 20.45 -0.71 0.99
N SER A 508 19.28 -0.84 0.37
CA SER A 508 19.22 -1.21 -1.05
C SER A 508 19.46 0.01 -1.94
N VAL A 509 20.21 -0.17 -3.04
CA VAL A 509 20.49 0.88 -4.03
C VAL A 509 20.07 0.42 -5.43
N TYR A 510 19.41 1.29 -6.18
CA TYR A 510 19.11 1.08 -7.60
C TYR A 510 20.35 1.34 -8.46
N ILE A 511 20.58 0.47 -9.44
CA ILE A 511 21.71 0.54 -10.37
C ILE A 511 21.19 0.46 -11.80
N SER A 512 21.59 1.43 -12.62
CA SER A 512 21.27 1.48 -14.05
C SER A 512 22.46 0.99 -14.90
N PRO A 513 22.28 0.81 -16.22
CA PRO A 513 23.38 0.61 -17.15
C PRO A 513 24.35 1.80 -17.29
N THR A 514 23.96 2.97 -16.79
CA THR A 514 24.76 4.19 -16.82
C THR A 514 25.59 4.29 -15.54
N SER A 515 26.86 4.70 -15.66
CA SER A 515 27.69 4.99 -14.49
C SER A 515 27.15 6.20 -13.73
N GLU A 516 26.70 5.96 -12.50
CA GLU A 516 26.15 6.98 -11.62
C GLU A 516 26.80 6.91 -10.23
N GLU A 517 26.95 8.05 -9.58
CA GLU A 517 27.36 8.08 -8.17
C GLU A 517 26.18 7.67 -7.27
N ARG A 518 26.48 6.83 -6.28
CA ARG A 518 25.57 6.41 -5.21
C ARG A 518 26.23 6.70 -3.88
N ILE A 519 25.41 7.12 -2.93
CA ILE A 519 25.82 7.42 -1.56
C ILE A 519 24.89 6.63 -0.63
N VAL A 520 25.49 5.86 0.28
CA VAL A 520 24.79 5.20 1.37
C VAL A 520 25.22 5.87 2.67
N TYR A 521 24.28 6.58 3.29
CA TYR A 521 24.50 7.17 4.61
C TYR A 521 24.32 6.11 5.70
N PHE A 522 25.24 6.09 6.67
CA PHE A 522 25.21 5.07 7.73
C PHE A 522 24.12 5.32 8.78
N ASP A 523 23.48 6.49 8.79
CA ASP A 523 22.29 6.75 9.60
C ASP A 523 20.99 6.25 8.94
N GLU A 524 21.06 5.83 7.67
CA GLU A 524 19.93 5.37 6.86
C GLU A 524 19.86 3.85 6.70
N VAL A 525 20.89 3.11 7.14
CA VAL A 525 20.88 1.64 7.07
C VAL A 525 19.93 1.06 8.12
N SER A 526 19.24 -0.01 7.76
CA SER A 526 18.27 -0.70 8.63
C SER A 526 18.73 -2.11 8.99
N PRO A 527 18.42 -2.63 10.19
CA PRO A 527 18.76 -4.00 10.58
C PRO A 527 18.24 -5.06 9.61
N ILE A 528 19.02 -6.14 9.43
CA ILE A 528 18.61 -7.37 8.77
C ILE A 528 18.61 -8.50 9.81
N GLY A 529 17.49 -9.18 9.98
CA GLY A 529 17.38 -10.24 10.98
C GLY A 529 17.47 -9.71 12.40
N ALA A 530 18.09 -10.48 13.31
CA ALA A 530 18.23 -10.10 14.71
C ALA A 530 19.51 -9.29 14.96
N THR A 531 19.36 -8.09 15.50
CA THR A 531 20.47 -7.19 15.89
C THR A 531 20.26 -6.68 17.32
N GLN A 532 21.33 -6.45 18.08
CA GLN A 532 21.24 -5.82 19.41
C GLN A 532 20.81 -4.36 19.35
N THR A 533 21.18 -3.67 18.29
CA THR A 533 20.92 -2.24 18.11
C THR A 533 20.20 -1.98 16.80
N LEU A 534 19.29 -0.99 16.81
CA LEU A 534 18.64 -0.53 15.58
C LEU A 534 19.62 0.18 14.64
N LYS A 535 20.63 0.86 15.20
CA LYS A 535 21.70 1.51 14.43
C LYS A 535 22.96 0.66 14.44
N SER A 536 23.69 0.66 13.35
CA SER A 536 24.97 -0.05 13.26
C SER A 536 26.02 0.56 14.19
N ALA A 537 26.67 -0.26 15.01
CA ALA A 537 27.85 0.14 15.78
C ALA A 537 29.07 0.22 14.86
N LEU A 538 29.29 1.39 14.25
CA LEU A 538 30.29 1.60 13.18
C LEU A 538 31.73 1.22 13.56
N ASN A 539 32.09 1.30 14.84
CA ASN A 539 33.40 0.87 15.36
C ASN A 539 33.57 -0.66 15.35
N LEU A 540 32.47 -1.41 15.34
CA LEU A 540 32.43 -2.87 15.32
C LEU A 540 32.22 -3.44 13.92
N VAL A 541 31.88 -2.63 12.92
CA VAL A 541 31.75 -3.11 11.53
C VAL A 541 33.10 -3.65 11.05
N ARG A 542 33.11 -4.88 10.54
CA ARG A 542 34.33 -5.56 10.06
C ARG A 542 34.31 -5.82 8.56
N SER A 543 33.16 -5.68 7.91
CA SER A 543 33.07 -5.77 6.46
C SER A 543 31.92 -4.96 5.91
N ILE A 544 32.12 -4.44 4.71
CA ILE A 544 31.10 -3.83 3.85
C ILE A 544 30.85 -4.81 2.70
N LEU A 545 29.58 -5.12 2.44
CA LEU A 545 29.18 -6.07 1.42
C LEU A 545 28.28 -5.39 0.39
N PHE A 546 28.48 -5.73 -0.88
CA PHE A 546 27.60 -5.40 -1.99
C PHE A 546 26.94 -6.71 -2.44
N VAL A 547 25.70 -6.92 -2.00
CA VAL A 547 25.00 -8.21 -2.04
C VAL A 547 23.95 -8.22 -3.14
N VAL A 548 23.99 -9.29 -3.94
CA VAL A 548 22.99 -9.65 -4.93
C VAL A 548 22.26 -10.89 -4.40
N ASP A 549 20.94 -10.77 -4.22
CA ASP A 549 20.09 -11.80 -3.64
C ASP A 549 18.72 -11.89 -4.36
N PRO A 550 17.92 -12.93 -4.07
CA PRO A 550 16.60 -13.12 -4.65
C PRO A 550 15.55 -12.06 -4.33
N VAL A 551 15.80 -11.09 -3.43
CA VAL A 551 14.82 -10.04 -3.12
C VAL A 551 14.61 -9.15 -4.33
N ASN A 552 15.69 -8.79 -5.02
CA ASN A 552 15.64 -7.93 -6.20
C ASN A 552 16.36 -8.49 -7.44
N THR A 553 16.72 -9.77 -7.42
CA THR A 553 17.33 -10.44 -8.58
C THR A 553 16.65 -11.77 -8.82
N ARG A 554 16.32 -12.10 -10.08
CA ARG A 554 15.71 -13.39 -10.37
C ARG A 554 16.66 -14.53 -10.02
N ARG A 555 16.10 -15.62 -9.52
CA ARG A 555 16.81 -16.89 -9.38
C ARG A 555 17.24 -17.38 -10.76
N GLU A 556 18.28 -18.23 -10.79
CA GLU A 556 18.83 -18.76 -12.05
C GLU A 556 19.26 -17.66 -13.05
N SER A 557 19.72 -16.52 -12.52
CA SER A 557 20.20 -15.40 -13.32
C SER A 557 21.66 -15.07 -13.01
N SER A 558 22.33 -14.51 -14.01
CA SER A 558 23.70 -14.04 -13.89
C SER A 558 23.83 -12.63 -14.44
N GLY A 559 24.86 -11.93 -13.99
CA GLY A 559 25.07 -10.54 -14.37
C GLY A 559 26.43 -10.00 -13.99
N ARG A 560 26.65 -8.76 -14.39
CA ARG A 560 27.89 -8.02 -14.18
C ARG A 560 27.59 -6.65 -13.60
N ILE A 561 28.35 -6.28 -12.58
CA ILE A 561 28.30 -5.00 -11.91
C ILE A 561 29.71 -4.41 -11.95
N TRP A 562 29.81 -3.12 -12.24
CA TRP A 562 31.08 -2.39 -12.27
C TRP A 562 31.06 -1.30 -11.23
N ILE A 563 32.08 -1.27 -10.37
CA ILE A 563 32.25 -0.28 -9.31
C ILE A 563 33.58 0.45 -9.52
N LYS A 564 33.56 1.77 -9.37
CA LYS A 564 34.75 2.61 -9.30
C LYS A 564 34.60 3.70 -8.25
N ARG A 565 35.73 4.24 -7.80
CA ARG A 565 35.78 5.36 -6.82
C ARG A 565 34.97 5.05 -5.55
N ALA A 566 34.97 3.80 -5.09
CA ALA A 566 34.40 3.46 -3.80
C ALA A 566 35.25 4.07 -2.68
N ALA A 567 34.63 4.80 -1.76
CA ALA A 567 35.32 5.50 -0.69
C ALA A 567 34.42 5.67 0.55
N LEU A 568 35.03 5.60 1.72
CA LEU A 568 34.43 6.03 2.97
C LEU A 568 34.63 7.54 3.12
N GLN A 569 33.57 8.25 3.50
CA GLN A 569 33.56 9.71 3.58
C GLN A 569 32.97 10.22 4.90
N ARG A 570 33.34 11.45 5.27
CA ARG A 570 32.80 12.19 6.41
C ARG A 570 32.51 13.63 6.02
#